data_AF-A0A8D5U902-F1
#
_entry.id   AF-A0A8D5U902-F1
#
_cell.length_a   1.000
_cell.length_b   1.000
_cell.length_c   1.000
_cell.angle_alpha   90.00
_cell.angle_beta   90.00
_cell.angle_gamma   90.00
#
_symmetry.space_group_name_H-M   'P 1'
#
loop_
_entity.id
_entity.type
_entity.pdbx_description
1 polymer ?
#
loop_
_entity_poly.entity_id
_entity_poly.type
_entity_poly.pdbx_seq_one_letter_code
_entity_poly.pdbx_strand_id
1 'polypeptide(L)'
;MSIMDEEEFKLIRQYRSKVDLSTVEAILEEIEQDYMHSGNLTSSIIFTYTNHMDAIKQNKEFYELLSKVLEKYSKRIGLENISQLVINSLK
;
A
#
# COMPACT_ATOMS: atom_id res chain seq x y z
N MET A 1 1.13 16.33 -14.91
CA MET A 1 0.92 16.31 -13.45
C MET A 1 1.43 14.97 -12.95
N SER A 2 2.36 14.93 -11.99
CA SER A 2 2.91 13.67 -11.51
C SER A 2 1.91 13.02 -10.54
N ILE A 3 1.83 11.69 -10.52
CA ILE A 3 1.00 10.96 -9.54
C ILE A 3 1.41 11.28 -8.09
N MET A 4 2.68 11.65 -7.89
CA MET A 4 3.20 12.08 -6.59
C MET A 4 2.62 13.41 -6.07
N ASP A 5 1.97 14.18 -6.95
CA ASP A 5 1.31 15.44 -6.62
C ASP A 5 -0.16 15.23 -6.20
N GLU A 6 -0.70 14.01 -6.36
CA GLU A 6 -2.05 13.69 -5.90
C GLU A 6 -2.13 13.72 -4.37
N GLU A 7 -3.30 14.15 -3.86
CA GLU A 7 -3.53 14.39 -2.43
C GLU A 7 -3.26 13.14 -1.58
N GLU A 8 -3.56 11.95 -2.09
CA GLU A 8 -3.33 10.70 -1.35
C GLU A 8 -1.84 10.45 -1.09
N PHE A 9 -0.95 10.78 -2.03
CA PHE A 9 0.49 10.65 -1.83
C PHE A 9 1.05 11.74 -0.90
N LYS A 10 0.44 12.94 -0.87
CA LYS A 10 0.74 13.93 0.17
C LYS A 10 0.37 13.42 1.56
N LEU A 11 -0.77 12.74 1.69
CA LEU A 11 -1.20 12.12 2.94
C LEU A 11 -0.28 10.97 3.35
N ILE A 12 0.12 10.09 2.42
CA ILE A 12 1.11 9.01 2.70
C ILE A 12 2.40 9.59 3.29
N ARG A 13 2.92 10.68 2.74
CA ARG A 13 4.14 11.35 3.25
C ARG A 13 4.01 11.80 4.71
N GLN A 14 2.80 12.07 5.22
CA GLN A 14 2.59 12.46 6.62
C GLN A 14 2.75 11.30 7.61
N TYR A 15 2.81 10.06 7.10
CA TYR A 15 3.09 8.85 7.87
C TYR A 15 4.56 8.45 7.84
N ARG A 16 5.41 9.22 7.15
CA ARG A 16 6.87 9.08 7.23
C ARG A 16 7.30 9.09 8.70
N SER A 17 8.06 8.07 9.10
CA SER A 17 8.50 7.82 10.49
C SER A 17 7.43 7.44 11.51
N LYS A 18 6.15 7.34 11.14
CA LYS A 18 5.07 6.84 12.02
C LYS A 18 4.77 5.37 11.81
N VAL A 19 5.07 4.86 10.62
CA VAL A 19 4.94 3.45 10.25
C VAL A 19 6.31 2.81 10.14
N ASP A 20 6.38 1.52 10.43
CA ASP A 20 7.59 0.74 10.17
C ASP A 20 7.71 0.43 8.68
N LEU A 21 8.73 0.98 8.03
CA LEU A 21 8.93 0.84 6.59
C LEU A 21 9.14 -0.63 6.20
N SER A 22 9.87 -1.41 7.00
CA SER A 22 10.07 -2.85 6.70
C SER A 22 8.77 -3.64 6.70
N THR A 23 7.88 -3.33 7.65
CA THR A 23 6.55 -3.96 7.69
C THR A 23 5.71 -3.56 6.47
N VAL A 24 5.75 -2.29 6.05
CA VAL A 24 5.01 -1.83 4.86
C VAL A 24 5.55 -2.48 3.58
N GLU A 25 6.87 -2.57 3.44
CA GLU A 25 7.52 -3.25 2.30
C GLU A 25 7.09 -4.72 2.23
N ALA A 26 7.13 -5.45 3.36
CA ALA A 26 6.70 -6.85 3.42
C ALA A 26 5.21 -7.03 3.06
N ILE A 27 4.33 -6.15 3.57
CA ILE A 27 2.89 -6.18 3.25
C ILE A 27 2.66 -5.93 1.75
N LEU A 28 3.34 -4.96 1.15
CA LEU A 28 3.21 -4.67 -0.27
C LEU A 28 3.70 -5.83 -1.14
N GLU A 29 4.83 -6.44 -0.77
CA GLU A 29 5.37 -7.62 -1.46
C GLU A 29 4.40 -8.82 -1.39
N GLU A 30 3.80 -9.08 -0.21
CA GLU A 30 2.83 -10.18 -0.05
C GLU A 30 1.55 -9.93 -0.87
N ILE A 31 1.05 -8.68 -0.89
CA ILE A 31 -0.10 -8.31 -1.74
C ILE A 31 0.25 -8.50 -3.22
N GLU A 32 1.44 -8.08 -3.65
CA GLU A 32 1.88 -8.25 -5.03
C GLU A 32 1.98 -9.72 -5.43
N GLN A 33 2.61 -10.54 -4.58
CA GLN A 33 2.75 -11.96 -4.82
C GLN A 33 1.37 -12.62 -4.93
N ASP A 34 0.46 -12.39 -3.98
CA ASP A 34 -0.89 -12.96 -4.07
C ASP A 34 -1.63 -12.45 -5.32
N TYR A 35 -1.53 -11.16 -5.63
CA TYR A 35 -2.20 -10.56 -6.79
C TYR A 35 -1.70 -11.15 -8.11
N MET A 36 -0.41 -11.43 -8.25
CA MET A 36 0.15 -12.08 -9.44
C MET A 36 -0.43 -13.49 -9.66
N HIS A 37 -0.80 -14.20 -8.60
CA HIS A 37 -1.39 -15.55 -8.69
C HIS A 37 -2.91 -15.52 -8.86
N SER A 38 -3.59 -14.67 -8.08
CA SER A 38 -5.06 -14.65 -7.98
C SER A 38 -5.73 -13.71 -9.00
N GLY A 39 -5.01 -12.68 -9.45
CA GLY A 39 -5.56 -11.60 -10.28
C GLY A 39 -6.56 -10.70 -9.57
N ASN A 40 -6.77 -10.85 -8.25
CA ASN A 40 -7.78 -10.13 -7.48
C ASN A 40 -7.17 -9.32 -6.33
N LEU A 41 -6.91 -8.04 -6.60
CA LEU A 41 -6.26 -7.13 -5.66
C LEU A 41 -7.01 -6.98 -4.33
N THR A 42 -8.34 -6.88 -4.38
CA THR A 42 -9.15 -6.71 -3.16
C THR A 42 -9.02 -7.95 -2.26
N SER A 43 -9.03 -9.15 -2.85
CA SER A 43 -8.78 -10.38 -2.10
C SER A 43 -7.35 -10.42 -1.53
N SER A 44 -6.35 -10.07 -2.33
CA SER A 44 -4.93 -10.02 -1.89
C SER A 44 -4.73 -9.10 -0.69
N ILE A 45 -5.35 -7.91 -0.71
CA ILE A 45 -5.32 -6.96 0.41
C ILE A 45 -5.97 -7.57 1.65
N ILE A 46 -7.17 -8.17 1.52
CA ILE A 46 -7.89 -8.75 2.66
C ILE A 46 -7.07 -9.86 3.34
N PHE A 47 -6.52 -10.79 2.55
CA PHE A 47 -5.70 -11.88 3.10
C PHE A 47 -4.45 -11.35 3.79
N THR A 48 -3.70 -10.47 3.12
CA THR A 48 -2.48 -9.91 3.70
C THR A 48 -2.78 -9.11 4.96
N TYR A 49 -3.83 -8.28 4.97
CA TYR A 49 -4.19 -7.48 6.15
C TYR A 49 -4.63 -8.36 7.32
N THR A 50 -5.21 -9.52 7.04
CA THR A 50 -5.56 -10.51 8.06
C THR A 50 -4.31 -11.13 8.66
N ASN A 51 -3.30 -11.43 7.84
CA ASN A 51 -2.00 -11.98 8.29
C ASN A 51 -1.19 -10.97 9.11
N HIS A 52 -1.34 -9.67 8.83
CA HIS A 52 -0.64 -8.57 9.51
C HIS A 52 -1.52 -7.77 10.47
N MET A 53 -2.58 -8.39 11.03
CA MET A 53 -3.66 -7.68 11.72
C MET A 53 -3.18 -6.73 12.83
N ASP A 54 -2.13 -7.07 13.57
CA ASP A 54 -1.60 -6.22 14.64
C ASP A 54 -1.02 -4.91 14.10
N ALA A 55 -0.21 -4.98 13.03
CA ALA A 55 0.34 -3.80 12.37
C ALA A 55 -0.78 -2.94 11.75
N ILE A 56 -1.77 -3.59 11.13
CA ILE A 56 -2.93 -2.92 10.53
C ILE A 56 -3.72 -2.16 11.60
N LYS A 57 -3.98 -2.77 12.76
CA LYS A 57 -4.69 -2.11 13.87
C LYS A 57 -3.92 -0.92 14.43
N GLN A 58 -2.61 -1.03 14.57
CA GLN A 58 -1.77 0.04 15.12
C GLN A 58 -1.76 1.28 14.21
N ASN A 59 -1.82 1.10 12.89
CA ASN A 59 -1.75 2.19 11.90
C ASN A 59 -2.96 2.18 10.96
N LYS A 60 -4.17 1.98 11.52
CA LYS A 60 -5.40 1.75 10.75
C LYS A 60 -5.65 2.78 9.65
N GLU A 61 -5.53 4.07 9.97
CA GLU A 61 -5.79 5.15 9.01
C GLU A 61 -4.83 5.12 7.82
N PHE A 62 -3.56 4.77 8.06
CA PHE A 62 -2.58 4.60 7.00
C PHE A 62 -2.95 3.43 6.09
N TYR A 63 -3.27 2.26 6.66
CA TYR A 63 -3.58 1.08 5.86
C TYR A 63 -4.91 1.19 5.10
N GLU A 64 -5.90 1.94 5.63
CA GLU A 64 -7.10 2.30 4.89
C GLU A 64 -6.79 3.23 3.69
N LEU A 65 -5.91 4.21 3.88
CA LEU A 65 -5.44 5.06 2.79
C LEU A 65 -4.65 4.24 1.75
N LEU A 66 -3.79 3.33 2.22
CA LEU A 66 -2.98 2.47 1.36
C LEU A 66 -3.86 1.62 0.44
N SER A 67 -4.88 0.94 0.98
CA SER A 67 -5.80 0.13 0.18
C SER A 67 -6.47 0.97 -0.92
N LYS A 68 -6.93 2.19 -0.59
CA LYS A 68 -7.54 3.10 -1.57
C LYS A 68 -6.56 3.49 -2.67
N VAL A 69 -5.29 3.75 -2.33
CA VAL A 69 -4.24 4.08 -3.29
C VAL A 69 -3.96 2.89 -4.20
N LEU A 70 -3.79 1.69 -3.64
CA LEU A 70 -3.58 0.47 -4.42
C LEU A 70 -4.75 0.22 -5.39
N GLU A 71 -5.99 0.28 -4.92
CA GLU A 71 -7.18 0.05 -5.78
C GLU A 71 -7.36 1.13 -6.86
N LYS A 72 -7.14 2.41 -6.52
CA LYS A 72 -7.33 3.54 -7.44
C LYS A 72 -6.31 3.52 -8.58
N TYR A 73 -5.06 3.17 -8.29
CA TYR A 73 -3.97 3.38 -9.25
C TYR A 73 -3.37 2.11 -9.83
N SER A 74 -3.55 0.93 -9.21
CA SER A 74 -3.06 -0.35 -9.74
C SER A 74 -3.51 -0.59 -11.18
N LYS A 75 -4.76 -0.26 -11.52
CA LYS A 75 -5.30 -0.41 -12.88
C LYS A 75 -4.69 0.56 -13.90
N ARG A 76 -4.14 1.69 -13.45
CA ARG A 76 -3.62 2.75 -14.33
C ARG A 76 -2.14 2.57 -14.63
N ILE A 77 -1.36 2.23 -13.61
CA ILE A 77 0.10 2.16 -13.75
C ILE A 77 0.72 0.83 -13.29
N GLY A 78 -0.08 -0.13 -12.85
CA GLY A 78 0.40 -1.40 -12.30
C GLY A 78 0.63 -1.35 -10.79
N LEU A 79 0.48 -2.50 -10.14
CA LEU A 79 0.64 -2.64 -8.69
C LEU A 79 2.09 -2.39 -8.25
N GLU A 80 3.05 -3.01 -8.92
CA GLU A 80 4.51 -2.85 -8.68
C GLU A 80 4.93 -1.36 -8.66
N ASN A 81 4.50 -0.61 -9.68
CA ASN A 81 4.83 0.82 -9.77
C ASN A 81 4.22 1.62 -8.62
N ILE A 82 3.02 1.27 -8.14
CA ILE A 82 2.41 1.96 -7.00
C ILE A 82 3.10 1.61 -5.70
N SER A 83 3.43 0.34 -5.46
CA SER A 83 4.17 -0.06 -4.26
C SER A 83 5.49 0.67 -4.16
N GLN A 84 6.23 0.78 -5.27
CA GLN A 84 7.46 1.58 -5.31
C GLN A 84 7.22 3.07 -4.99
N LEU A 85 6.14 3.67 -5.50
CA LEU A 85 5.79 5.05 -5.19
C LEU A 85 5.41 5.27 -3.72
N VAL A 86 4.71 4.30 -3.10
CA VAL A 86 4.38 4.31 -1.68
C VAL A 86 5.66 4.24 -0.86
N ILE A 87 6.54 3.28 -1.13
CA ILE A 87 7.83 3.10 -0.45
C ILE A 87 8.66 4.38 -0.56
N ASN A 88 8.79 4.93 -1.77
CA ASN A 88 9.54 6.17 -2.00
C ASN A 88 8.92 7.39 -1.31
N SER A 89 7.61 7.40 -1.06
CA SER A 89 6.93 8.46 -0.31
C SER A 89 7.12 8.33 1.20
N LEU A 90 7.47 7.14 1.70
CA LEU A 90 7.72 6.87 3.10
C LEU A 90 9.21 6.95 3.49
N LYS A 91 10.12 6.89 2.51
CA LYS A 91 11.56 7.14 2.69
C LYS A 91 11.84 8.60 3.03
#